data_AF-A0A4R6KLU7-F1
#
_entry.id   AF-A0A4R6KLU7-F1
#
_cell.length_a   1.000
_cell.length_b   1.000
_cell.length_c   1.000
_cell.angle_alpha   90.00
_cell.angle_beta   90.00
_cell.angle_gamma   90.00
#
_symmetry.space_group_name_H-M   'P 1'
#
loop_
_entity.id
_entity.type
_entity.pdbx_description
1 polymer ?
#
loop_
_entity_poly.entity_id
_entity_poly.type
_entity_poly.pdbx_seq_one_letter_code
_entity_poly.pdbx_strand_id
1 'polypeptide(L)'
;MPDGEEPRKHITEALGGRAIGPLSHQERVDRERVRNLIQGVLSCYNSLVSQERDENRRAELAAKRAFYTDEFRRRVTMSAEERGEVLRTYPEILGRLRAELGE
;
A
#
# COMPACT_ATOMS: atom_id res chain seq x y z
N MET A 1 -2.61 12.10 45.64
CA MET A 1 -1.94 12.37 44.35
C MET A 1 -0.57 12.93 44.68
N PRO A 2 0.52 12.28 44.24
CA PRO A 2 1.02 12.55 42.89
C PRO A 2 1.33 11.30 42.05
N ASP A 3 1.41 11.57 40.75
CA ASP A 3 1.88 10.78 39.61
C ASP A 3 2.91 9.68 39.89
N GLY A 4 2.59 8.48 39.38
CA GLY A 4 3.55 7.43 39.09
C GLY A 4 3.46 7.10 37.61
N GLU A 5 4.15 7.88 36.78
CA GLU A 5 4.29 7.66 35.34
C GLU A 5 4.75 6.22 35.07
N GLU A 6 3.93 5.47 34.35
CA GLU A 6 4.28 4.14 33.84
C GLU A 6 5.47 4.25 32.86
N PRO A 7 6.53 3.45 33.02
CA PRO A 7 7.62 3.45 32.05
C PRO A 7 7.14 2.77 30.77
N ARG A 8 6.83 3.58 29.75
CA ARG A 8 6.57 3.11 28.39
C ARG A 8 7.78 2.31 27.93
N LYS A 9 7.62 0.99 27.83
CA LYS A 9 8.64 0.07 27.34
C LYS A 9 8.96 0.42 25.89
N HIS A 10 10.09 1.08 25.68
CA HIS A 10 10.66 1.36 24.36
C HIS A 10 11.26 0.07 23.82
N ILE A 11 10.53 -0.61 22.94
CA ILE A 11 11.02 -1.78 22.22
C ILE A 11 11.94 -1.27 21.12
N THR A 12 13.24 -1.30 21.42
CA THR A 12 14.33 -1.10 20.48
C THR A 12 14.51 -2.40 19.71
N GLU A 13 14.06 -2.47 18.45
CA GLU A 13 14.47 -3.56 17.56
C GLU A 13 15.39 -3.04 16.46
N ALA A 14 16.62 -3.51 16.57
CA ALA A 14 17.79 -3.12 15.82
C ALA A 14 17.93 -3.96 14.55
N LEU A 15 17.84 -3.31 13.39
CA LEU A 15 18.47 -3.73 12.14
C LEU A 15 18.91 -2.46 11.40
N GLY A 16 20.12 -1.95 11.68
CA GLY A 16 20.75 -0.90 10.85
C GLY A 16 21.09 0.45 11.52
N GLY A 17 21.23 0.51 12.85
CA GLY A 17 21.91 1.64 13.51
C GLY A 17 21.27 3.04 13.37
N ARG A 18 20.04 3.14 12.87
CA ARG A 18 19.26 4.38 12.86
C ARG A 18 18.10 4.21 13.82
N ALA A 19 18.07 5.01 14.89
CA ALA A 19 16.93 5.09 15.78
C ALA A 19 15.75 5.70 14.99
N ILE A 20 14.98 4.85 14.31
CA ILE A 20 13.70 5.24 13.74
C ILE A 20 12.75 5.24 14.94
N GLY A 21 12.45 6.44 15.46
CA GLY A 21 11.44 6.61 16.50
C GLY A 21 10.12 5.94 16.09
N PRO A 22 9.27 5.55 17.05
CA PRO A 22 7.98 4.95 16.74
C PRO A 22 7.20 5.89 15.80
N LEU A 23 6.62 5.32 14.75
CA LEU A 23 5.83 6.07 13.78
C LEU A 23 4.73 6.87 14.47
N SER A 24 4.57 8.12 14.04
CA SER A 24 3.48 8.99 14.45
C SER A 24 2.14 8.35 14.08
N HIS A 25 1.05 8.71 14.79
CA HIS A 25 -0.28 8.21 14.46
C HIS A 25 -0.65 8.48 12.99
N GLN A 26 -0.36 9.69 12.50
CA GLN A 26 -0.58 10.07 11.10
C GLN A 26 0.19 9.17 10.12
N GLU A 27 1.46 8.85 10.41
CA GLU A 27 2.26 7.98 9.54
C GLU A 27 1.72 6.55 9.50
N ARG A 28 1.14 6.06 10.60
CA ARG A 28 0.46 4.75 10.63
C ARG A 28 -0.79 4.76 9.78
N VAL A 29 -1.61 5.80 9.90
CA VAL A 29 -2.83 5.98 9.09
C VAL A 29 -2.49 6.06 7.61
N ASP A 30 -1.46 6.83 7.23
CA ASP A 30 -1.04 6.95 5.83
C ASP A 30 -0.53 5.63 5.27
N ARG A 31 0.27 4.89 6.04
CA ARG A 31 0.75 3.55 5.64
C ARG A 31 -0.40 2.56 5.48
N GLU A 32 -1.41 2.61 6.33
CA GLU A 32 -2.60 1.76 6.22
C GLU A 32 -3.42 2.13 4.97
N ARG A 33 -3.63 3.42 4.71
CA ARG A 33 -4.32 3.90 3.51
C ARG A 33 -3.60 3.48 2.23
N VAL A 34 -2.28 3.66 2.17
CA VAL A 34 -1.43 3.21 1.06
C VAL A 34 -1.57 1.70 0.86
N ARG A 35 -1.49 0.91 1.93
CA ARG A 35 -1.69 -0.55 1.86
C ARG A 35 -3.05 -0.88 1.24
N ASN A 36 -4.12 -0.26 1.73
CA ASN A 36 -5.48 -0.54 1.28
C ASN A 36 -5.69 -0.15 -0.20
N LEU A 37 -5.13 0.98 -0.63
CA LEU A 37 -5.19 1.41 -2.03
C LEU A 37 -4.47 0.44 -2.97
N ILE A 38 -3.22 0.09 -2.67
CA ILE A 38 -2.45 -0.84 -3.50
C ILE A 38 -3.14 -2.21 -3.52
N GLN A 39 -3.63 -2.70 -2.37
CA GLN A 39 -4.36 -3.95 -2.29
C GLN A 39 -5.67 -3.93 -3.11
N GLY A 40 -6.39 -2.81 -3.09
CA GLY A 40 -7.60 -2.62 -3.90
C GLY A 40 -7.27 -2.71 -5.39
N VAL A 41 -6.28 -1.95 -5.86
CA VAL A 41 -5.82 -1.96 -7.26
C VAL A 41 -5.40 -3.37 -7.70
N LEU A 42 -4.63 -4.06 -6.86
CA LEU A 42 -4.19 -5.44 -7.13
C LEU A 42 -5.38 -6.41 -7.24
N SER A 43 -6.41 -6.24 -6.40
CA SER A 43 -7.61 -7.06 -6.42
C SER A 43 -8.43 -6.85 -7.71
N CYS A 44 -8.54 -5.61 -8.19
CA CYS A 44 -9.18 -5.33 -9.47
C CYS A 44 -8.42 -5.98 -10.63
N TYR A 45 -7.09 -5.83 -10.69
CA TYR A 45 -6.29 -6.47 -11.74
C TYR A 45 -6.36 -8.00 -11.70
N ASN A 46 -6.39 -8.62 -10.52
CA ASN A 46 -6.61 -10.07 -10.39
C ASN A 46 -7.94 -10.47 -11.04
N SER A 47 -9.00 -9.71 -10.80
CA SER A 47 -10.34 -9.98 -11.34
C SER A 47 -10.36 -9.79 -12.85
N LEU A 48 -9.80 -8.70 -13.37
CA LEU A 48 -9.71 -8.43 -14.81
C LEU A 48 -8.92 -9.53 -15.54
N VAL A 49 -7.75 -9.93 -15.03
CA VAL A 49 -6.95 -11.03 -15.61
C VAL A 49 -7.71 -12.37 -15.61
N SER A 50 -8.57 -12.59 -14.62
CA SER A 50 -9.34 -13.82 -14.51
C SER A 50 -10.55 -13.87 -15.44
N GLN A 51 -11.12 -12.71 -15.79
CA GLN A 51 -12.30 -12.59 -16.64
C GLN A 51 -11.95 -12.36 -18.12
N GLU A 52 -10.74 -11.86 -18.40
CA GLU A 52 -10.28 -11.56 -19.75
C GLU A 52 -10.07 -12.83 -20.60
N ARG A 53 -10.63 -12.81 -21.81
CA ARG A 53 -10.57 -13.89 -22.79
C ARG A 53 -9.58 -13.60 -23.91
N ASP A 54 -9.31 -12.33 -24.21
CA ASP A 54 -8.29 -11.95 -25.16
C ASP A 54 -6.90 -12.16 -24.56
N GLU A 55 -6.09 -13.03 -25.17
CA GLU A 55 -4.78 -13.42 -24.63
C GLU A 55 -3.78 -12.26 -24.59
N ASN A 56 -3.82 -11.36 -25.58
CA ASN A 56 -2.93 -10.21 -25.62
C ASN A 56 -3.27 -9.25 -24.49
N ARG A 57 -4.56 -8.92 -24.34
CA ARG A 57 -5.04 -8.05 -23.27
C ARG A 57 -4.81 -8.66 -21.89
N ARG A 58 -4.99 -9.97 -21.77
CA ARG A 58 -4.71 -10.71 -20.53
C ARG A 58 -3.23 -10.62 -20.14
N ALA A 59 -2.32 -10.71 -21.11
CA ALA A 59 -0.89 -10.55 -20.87
C ALA A 59 -0.55 -9.11 -20.40
N GLU A 60 -1.16 -8.08 -21.00
CA GLU A 60 -1.00 -6.69 -20.54
C GLU A 60 -1.49 -6.49 -19.10
N LEU A 61 -2.67 -7.01 -18.78
CA LEU A 61 -3.25 -6.94 -17.43
C LEU A 61 -2.40 -7.72 -16.42
N ALA A 62 -1.84 -8.87 -16.82
CA ALA A 62 -0.94 -9.65 -15.98
C ALA A 62 0.38 -8.92 -15.71
N ALA A 63 0.93 -8.19 -16.69
CA ALA A 63 2.11 -7.36 -16.49
C ALA A 63 1.82 -6.21 -15.49
N LYS A 64 0.66 -5.54 -15.63
CA LYS A 64 0.24 -4.51 -14.66
C LYS A 64 0.04 -5.09 -13.27
N ARG A 65 -0.61 -6.25 -13.15
CA ARG A 65 -0.75 -6.97 -11.88
C ARG A 65 0.61 -7.27 -11.24
N ALA A 66 1.60 -7.71 -12.04
CA ALA A 66 2.95 -7.99 -11.55
C ALA A 66 3.62 -6.72 -11.01
N PHE A 67 3.50 -5.60 -11.71
CA PHE A 67 3.96 -4.29 -11.24
C PHE A 67 3.33 -3.92 -9.88
N TYR A 68 2.00 -3.98 -9.74
CA TYR A 68 1.35 -3.65 -8.47
C TYR A 68 1.62 -4.66 -7.35
N THR A 69 1.98 -5.90 -7.69
CA THR A 69 2.47 -6.88 -6.72
C THR A 69 3.82 -6.46 -6.14
N ASP A 70 4.72 -5.95 -6.98
CA ASP A 70 6.00 -5.41 -6.53
C ASP A 70 5.83 -4.14 -5.71
N GLU A 71 5.01 -3.19 -6.18
CA GLU A 71 4.65 -1.98 -5.43
C GLU A 71 4.06 -2.32 -4.05
N PHE A 72 3.21 -3.35 -3.98
CA PHE A 72 2.69 -3.82 -2.69
C PHE A 72 3.82 -4.29 -1.77
N ARG A 73 4.83 -5.01 -2.27
CA ARG A 73 5.99 -5.43 -1.46
C ARG A 73 6.83 -4.22 -1.02
N ARG A 74 7.09 -3.29 -1.95
CA ARG A 74 7.87 -2.06 -1.72
C ARG A 74 7.20 -1.08 -0.74
N ARG A 75 5.88 -1.14 -0.55
CA ARG A 75 5.14 -0.25 0.37
C ARG A 75 5.75 -0.10 1.77
N VAL A 76 6.45 -1.13 2.25
CA VAL A 76 7.07 -1.16 3.59
C VAL A 76 8.29 -0.22 3.67
N THR A 77 8.98 -0.01 2.54
CA THR A 77 10.18 0.82 2.43
C THR A 77 9.93 2.14 1.70
N MET A 78 8.72 2.39 1.21
CA MET A 78 8.34 3.67 0.58
C MET A 78 8.65 4.86 1.51
N SER A 79 9.25 5.89 0.95
CA SER A 79 9.41 7.21 1.55
C SER A 79 8.06 7.91 1.75
N ALA A 80 8.06 9.02 2.49
CA ALA A 80 6.85 9.83 2.67
C ALA A 80 6.34 10.42 1.34
N GLU A 81 7.25 10.78 0.43
CA GLU A 81 6.91 11.33 -0.87
C GLU A 81 6.24 10.28 -1.77
N GLU A 82 6.81 9.07 -1.84
CA GLU A 82 6.21 7.94 -2.57
C GLU A 82 4.82 7.59 -2.01
N ARG A 83 4.67 7.55 -0.69
CA ARG A 83 3.35 7.36 -0.07
C ARG A 83 2.37 8.46 -0.47
N GLY A 84 2.82 9.72 -0.50
CA GLY A 84 2.02 10.85 -0.95
C GLY A 84 1.57 10.73 -2.40
N GLU A 85 2.43 10.23 -3.28
CA GLU A 85 2.08 9.96 -4.68
C GLU A 85 1.02 8.87 -4.80
N VAL A 86 1.18 7.75 -4.07
CA VAL A 86 0.18 6.67 -4.03
C VAL A 86 -1.18 7.20 -3.57
N LEU A 87 -1.20 7.96 -2.47
CA LEU A 87 -2.43 8.55 -1.92
C LEU A 87 -3.13 9.49 -2.90
N ARG A 88 -2.37 10.16 -3.78
CA ARG A 88 -2.92 11.08 -4.78
C ARG A 88 -3.45 10.36 -6.02
N THR A 89 -2.71 9.37 -6.52
CA THR A 89 -2.92 8.81 -7.86
C THR A 89 -3.72 7.51 -7.87
N TYR A 90 -3.54 6.65 -6.85
CA TYR A 90 -4.18 5.34 -6.82
C TYR A 90 -5.70 5.37 -6.64
N PRO A 91 -6.34 6.37 -5.98
CA PRO A 91 -7.78 6.46 -5.94
C PRO A 91 -8.41 6.55 -7.35
N GLU A 92 -7.82 7.34 -8.25
CA GLU A 92 -8.31 7.46 -9.63
C GLU A 92 -8.09 6.17 -10.42
N ILE A 93 -6.94 5.54 -10.26
CA ILE A 93 -6.63 4.24 -10.88
C ILE A 93 -7.65 3.20 -10.42
N LEU A 94 -7.89 3.11 -9.11
CA LEU A 94 -8.86 2.19 -8.53
C LEU A 94 -10.28 2.45 -9.05
N GLY A 95 -10.69 3.73 -9.15
CA GLY A 95 -11.98 4.10 -9.72
C GLY A 95 -12.15 3.63 -11.17
N ARG A 96 -11.12 3.79 -12.01
CA ARG A 96 -11.15 3.31 -13.40
C ARG A 96 -11.23 1.79 -13.50
N LEU A 97 -10.46 1.08 -12.66
CA LEU A 97 -10.46 -0.39 -12.67
C LEU A 97 -11.80 -0.97 -12.17
N ARG A 98 -12.43 -0.34 -11.19
CA ARG A 98 -13.78 -0.68 -10.73
C ARG A 98 -14.82 -0.45 -11.81
N ALA A 99 -14.76 0.69 -12.49
CA ALA A 99 -15.64 0.97 -13.62
C ALA A 99 -15.47 -0.07 -14.76
N GLU A 100 -14.24 -0.54 -15.02
CA GLU A 100 -13.97 -1.61 -15.98
C GLU A 100 -14.59 -2.96 -15.55
N LEU A 101 -14.67 -3.22 -14.24
CA LEU A 101 -15.33 -4.39 -13.66
C LEU A 101 -16.85 -4.25 -13.52
N GLY A 102 -17.41 -3.05 -13.73
CA GLY A 102 -18.83 -2.76 -13.54
C GLY A 102 -19.27 -2.53 -12.09
N GLU A 103 -18.34 -2.12 -11.21
CA GLU A 103 -18.59 -1.74 -9.81
C GLU A 103 -18.92 -0.25 -9.63
#